data_AF-A0A318PUQ5-F1
#
_entry.id   AF-A0A318PUQ5-F1
#
_cell.length_a   1.000
_cell.length_b   1.000
_cell.length_c   1.000
_cell.angle_alpha   90.00
_cell.angle_beta   90.00
_cell.angle_gamma   90.00
#
_symmetry.space_group_name_H-M   'P 1'
#
loop_
_entity.id
_entity.type
_entity.pdbx_description
1 polymer ?
#
loop_
_entity_poly.entity_id
_entity_poly.type
_entity_poly.pdbx_seq_one_letter_code
_entity_poly.pdbx_strand_id
1 'polypeptide(L)'
;MTEKNDDLIPFADAIAELNSQRATLGAGDSFHAMTTAYSYAASGRIPTIKRGRFRFVRRSDLPLIASKLSQVRKYASLSAA
;
A
#
# COMPACT_ATOMS: atom_id res chain seq x y z
N MET A 1 24.91 -3.27 17.01
CA MET A 1 23.45 -3.15 17.22
C MET A 1 22.78 -3.53 15.92
N THR A 2 21.95 -4.56 15.95
CA THR A 2 21.47 -5.34 14.80
C THR A 2 20.56 -4.52 13.88
N GLU A 3 20.93 -4.39 12.61
CA GLU A 3 20.04 -3.90 11.57
C GLU A 3 18.92 -4.92 11.37
N LYS A 4 17.77 -4.69 12.00
CA LYS A 4 16.51 -5.41 11.79
C LYS A 4 16.11 -5.34 10.31
N ASN A 5 16.60 -6.31 9.53
CA ASN A 5 16.19 -6.55 8.15
C ASN A 5 14.91 -7.40 8.07
N ASP A 6 14.36 -7.83 9.20
CA ASP A 6 13.32 -8.87 9.27
C ASP A 6 11.91 -8.41 8.86
N ASP A 7 11.67 -7.10 8.72
CA ASP A 7 10.33 -6.57 8.44
C ASP A 7 10.15 -6.06 7.00
N LEU A 8 11.11 -6.32 6.10
CA LEU A 8 10.96 -5.95 4.69
C LEU A 8 10.15 -7.00 3.94
N ILE A 9 8.98 -6.59 3.45
CA ILE A 9 8.12 -7.42 2.60
C ILE A 9 8.09 -6.86 1.17
N PRO A 10 7.95 -7.73 0.15
CA PRO A 10 7.71 -7.27 -1.21
C PRO A 10 6.48 -6.37 -1.27
N PHE A 11 6.57 -5.29 -2.06
CA PHE A 11 5.48 -4.31 -2.13
C PHE A 11 4.18 -4.93 -2.64
N ALA A 12 4.25 -5.91 -3.54
CA ALA A 12 3.09 -6.64 -4.01
C ALA A 12 2.39 -7.41 -2.87
N ASP A 13 3.18 -8.10 -2.04
CA ASP A 13 2.67 -8.88 -0.90
C ASP A 13 2.02 -7.96 0.15
N ALA A 14 2.62 -6.79 0.39
CA ALA A 14 2.04 -5.77 1.26
C ALA A 14 0.64 -5.34 0.81
N ILE A 15 0.43 -5.12 -0.50
CA ILE A 15 -0.89 -4.75 -1.03
C ILE A 15 -1.86 -5.94 -0.97
N ALA A 16 -1.38 -7.16 -1.25
CA ALA A 16 -2.19 -8.36 -1.13
C ALA A 16 -2.69 -8.57 0.31
N GLU A 17 -1.83 -8.35 1.31
CA GLU A 17 -2.19 -8.41 2.73
C GLU A 17 -3.22 -7.35 3.12
N LEU A 18 -3.03 -6.09 2.69
CA LEU A 18 -4.02 -5.04 2.95
C LEU A 18 -5.38 -5.37 2.33
N ASN A 19 -5.36 -5.98 1.15
CA ASN A 19 -6.58 -6.43 0.48
C ASN A 19 -7.20 -7.64 1.20
N SER A 20 -6.43 -8.62 1.66
CA SER A 20 -6.99 -9.77 2.41
C SER A 20 -7.64 -9.33 3.72
N GLN A 21 -7.02 -8.40 4.45
CA GLN A 21 -7.61 -7.80 5.66
C GLN A 21 -8.95 -7.11 5.36
N ARG A 22 -9.05 -6.40 4.23
CA ARG A 22 -10.30 -5.79 3.77
C ARG A 22 -11.36 -6.80 3.38
N ALA A 23 -10.96 -7.90 2.75
CA ALA A 23 -11.88 -8.99 2.41
C ALA A 23 -12.50 -9.60 3.67
N THR A 24 -11.70 -9.83 4.72
CA THR A 24 -12.18 -10.34 6.01
C THR A 24 -13.16 -9.38 6.68
N LEU A 25 -12.97 -8.07 6.53
CA LEU A 25 -13.87 -7.04 7.08
C LEU A 25 -15.15 -6.82 6.27
N GLY A 26 -15.40 -7.62 5.22
CA GLY A 26 -16.58 -7.48 4.36
C GLY A 26 -16.53 -6.25 3.45
N ALA A 27 -15.37 -5.60 3.30
CA ALA A 27 -15.19 -4.43 2.44
C ALA A 27 -14.95 -4.80 0.96
N GLY A 28 -15.71 -5.78 0.45
CA GLY A 28 -15.50 -6.43 -0.85
C GLY A 28 -15.47 -5.48 -2.06
N ASP A 29 -16.18 -4.36 -2.00
CA ASP A 29 -16.26 -3.40 -3.12
C ASP A 29 -15.09 -2.41 -3.17
N SER A 30 -14.11 -2.54 -2.26
CA SER A 30 -13.11 -1.49 -2.01
C SER A 30 -11.67 -1.98 -1.92
N PHE A 31 -11.22 -2.92 -2.75
CA PHE A 31 -9.80 -3.28 -2.82
C PHE A 31 -8.91 -2.12 -3.30
N HIS A 32 -7.65 -2.16 -2.89
CA HIS A 32 -6.59 -1.31 -3.41
C HIS A 32 -6.10 -1.87 -4.74
N ALA A 33 -6.26 -1.09 -5.82
CA ALA A 33 -5.74 -1.45 -7.12
C ALA A 33 -4.21 -1.39 -7.14
N MET A 34 -3.57 -2.46 -7.65
CA MET A 34 -2.10 -2.55 -7.75
C MET A 34 -1.50 -1.41 -8.58
N THR A 35 -2.15 -1.02 -9.68
CA THR A 35 -1.72 0.09 -10.54
C THR A 35 -1.65 1.42 -9.79
N THR A 36 -2.66 1.69 -8.94
CA THR A 36 -2.69 2.89 -8.09
C THR A 36 -1.57 2.83 -7.05
N ALA A 37 -1.37 1.67 -6.42
CA ALA A 37 -0.31 1.48 -5.43
C ALA A 37 1.08 1.73 -6.02
N TYR A 38 1.37 1.18 -7.20
CA TYR A 38 2.64 1.43 -7.89
C TYR A 38 2.81 2.88 -8.33
N SER A 39 1.74 3.55 -8.79
CA SER A 39 1.78 4.97 -9.13
C SER A 39 2.11 5.83 -7.91
N TYR A 40 1.53 5.50 -6.76
CA TYR A 40 1.78 6.21 -5.50
C TYR A 40 3.21 5.97 -5.01
N ALA A 41 3.69 4.73 -5.08
CA ALA A 41 5.08 4.41 -4.80
C ALA A 41 6.06 5.10 -5.76
N ALA A 42 5.71 5.24 -7.04
CA ALA A 42 6.54 5.95 -8.02
C ALA A 42 6.59 7.45 -7.77
N SER A 43 5.47 8.05 -7.34
CA SER A 43 5.38 9.47 -6.96
C SER A 43 5.95 9.81 -5.57
N GLY A 44 6.44 8.81 -4.82
CA GLY A 44 6.95 9.01 -3.46
C GLY A 44 5.87 9.21 -2.38
N ARG A 45 4.59 9.04 -2.71
CA ARG A 45 3.47 9.15 -1.73
C ARG A 45 3.42 8.00 -0.73
N ILE A 46 4.00 6.87 -1.09
CA ILE A 46 4.14 5.68 -0.25
C ILE A 46 5.64 5.43 -0.04
N PRO A 47 6.10 5.24 1.21
CA PRO A 47 7.48 4.87 1.46
C PRO A 47 7.75 3.49 0.84
N THR A 48 8.67 3.43 -0.11
CA THR A 48 9.17 2.16 -0.68
C THR A 48 10.68 2.18 -0.76
N ILE A 49 11.28 1.03 -0.51
CA ILE A 49 12.71 0.78 -0.66
C ILE A 49 12.91 0.04 -1.98
N LYS A 50 13.63 0.65 -2.91
CA LYS A 50 13.95 0.04 -4.20
C LYS A 50 15.22 -0.80 -4.07
N ARG A 51 15.14 -2.09 -4.42
CA ARG A 51 16.31 -2.98 -4.56
C ARG A 51 16.27 -3.59 -5.97
N GLY A 52 17.08 -3.01 -6.86
CA GLY A 52 17.06 -3.35 -8.28
C GLY A 52 15.71 -3.04 -8.94
N ARG A 53 15.08 -4.06 -9.51
CA ARG A 53 13.75 -3.96 -10.15
C ARG A 53 12.59 -4.11 -9.16
N PHE A 54 12.87 -4.55 -7.94
CA PHE A 54 11.86 -4.83 -6.94
C PHE A 54 11.68 -3.66 -5.97
N ARG A 55 10.45 -3.51 -5.47
CA ARG A 55 10.10 -2.58 -4.40
C ARG A 55 9.74 -3.36 -3.16
N PHE A 56 10.23 -2.88 -2.03
CA PHE A 56 9.98 -3.42 -0.71
C PHE A 56 9.40 -2.33 0.17
N VAL A 57 8.68 -2.73 1.21
CA VAL A 57 8.19 -1.83 2.25
C VAL A 57 8.48 -2.42 3.60
N ARG A 58 8.60 -1.57 4.61
CA ARG A 58 8.64 -2.06 5.99
C ARG A 58 7.22 -2.45 6.39
N ARG A 59 7.06 -3.56 7.09
CA ARG A 59 5.76 -4.00 7.58
C ARG A 59 5.11 -2.99 8.51
N SER A 60 5.91 -2.24 9.27
CA SER A 60 5.46 -1.10 10.09
C SER A 60 4.80 0.02 9.29
N ASP A 61 5.07 0.13 7.98
CA ASP A 61 4.50 1.17 7.13
C ASP A 61 3.13 0.77 6.56
N LEU A 62 2.66 -0.47 6.76
CA LEU A 62 1.38 -0.95 6.24
C LEU A 62 0.18 -0.04 6.59
N PRO A 63 0.03 0.45 7.85
CA PRO A 63 -1.07 1.36 8.18
C PRO A 63 -1.00 2.69 7.42
N LEU A 64 0.21 3.22 7.21
CA LEU A 64 0.42 4.44 6.44
C LEU A 64 0.06 4.23 4.96
N ILE A 65 0.48 3.10 4.39
CA ILE A 65 0.18 2.69 3.02
C ILE A 65 -1.34 2.60 2.82
N ALA A 66 -2.03 1.90 3.71
CA ALA A 66 -3.48 1.76 3.68
C ALA A 66 -4.20 3.12 3.72
N SER A 67 -3.73 4.04 4.58
CA SER A 67 -4.26 5.41 4.68
C SER A 67 -4.10 6.16 3.36
N LYS A 68 -2.90 6.17 2.77
CA LYS A 68 -2.62 6.87 1.49
C LYS A 68 -3.46 6.33 0.34
N LEU A 69 -3.60 5.01 0.24
CA LEU A 69 -4.39 4.38 -0.82
C LEU A 69 -5.90 4.61 -0.64
N SER A 70 -6.35 4.84 0.58
CA SER A 70 -7.75 5.19 0.87
C SER A 70 -8.08 6.65 0.57
N GLN A 71 -7.09 7.55 0.61
CA GLN A 71 -7.28 8.98 0.28
C GLN A 71 -7.73 9.20 -1.18
N VAL A 72 -7.31 8.34 -2.12
CA VAL A 72 -7.76 8.39 -3.54
C VAL A 72 -9.29 8.43 -3.60
N ARG A 73 -9.97 7.60 -2.80
CA ARG A 73 -11.42 7.48 -2.84
C ARG A 73 -12.13 8.71 -2.31
N LYS A 74 -11.62 9.34 -1.23
CA LYS A 74 -12.23 10.56 -0.69
C LYS A 74 -12.25 11.69 -1.71
N TYR A 75 -11.16 11.87 -2.48
CA TYR A 75 -11.11 12.90 -3.52
C TYR A 75 -11.88 12.50 -4.79
N ALA A 76 -11.90 11.21 -5.15
CA ALA A 76 -12.71 10.72 -6.28
C ALA A 76 -14.22 10.88 -6.03
N SER A 77 -14.69 10.68 -4.79
CA SER A 77 -16.09 10.93 -4.42
C SER A 77 -16.45 12.41 -4.32
N LEU A 78 -15.47 13.30 -4.04
CA LEU A 78 -15.68 14.75 -3.95
C LEU A 78 -15.65 15.46 -5.32
N SER A 79 -15.02 14.86 -6.34
CA SER A 79 -14.97 15.40 -7.71
C SER A 79 -16.16 14.99 -8.58
N ALA A 80 -17.06 14.15 -8.08
CA ALA A 80 -18.22 13.62 -8.80
C ALA A 80 -19.56 14.20 -8.32
N ALA A 81 -19.53 15.31 -7.57
CA ALA A 81 -20.70 16.04 -7.05
C ALA A 81 -20.86 17.40 -7.73
#